data_AF-D9WHS9-F1
#
_entry.id   AF-D9WHS9-F1
#
_cell.length_a   1.000
_cell.length_b   1.000
_cell.length_c   1.000
_cell.angle_alpha   90.00
_cell.angle_beta   90.00
_cell.angle_gamma   90.00
#
_symmetry.space_group_name_H-M   'P 1'
#
loop_
_entity.id
_entity.type
_entity.pdbx_description
1 polymer ?
#
loop_
_entity_poly.entity_id
_entity_poly.type
_entity_poly.pdbx_seq_one_letter_code
_entity_poly.pdbx_strand_id
1 'polypeptide(L)'
;MNHPLNHPDDRSITTTMNTTTGQHTDDARHTPAGPPVIREPRHVPLAHVIRAGVIEGVHHGSAVVLAADGRVAFQAGDIDAAFYPRSAIKPVQAVALLRAGLPLDGALLSLTAASHSGQDTHLAGALSILEQAGLTEDELRNTPDLPYGAAMREAWLRADRKPTR
;
A
#
# COMPACT_ATOMS: atom_id res chain seq x y z
N MET A 1 -10.84 -47.28 18.19
CA MET A 1 -11.87 -46.23 17.99
C MET A 1 -11.16 -44.89 17.98
N ASN A 2 -10.77 -44.41 16.78
CA ASN A 2 -10.15 -43.10 16.57
C ASN A 2 -11.24 -42.13 16.12
N HIS A 3 -11.43 -41.04 16.86
CA HIS A 3 -12.18 -39.87 16.40
C HIS A 3 -11.17 -38.81 15.93
N PRO A 4 -11.20 -38.35 14.67
CA PRO A 4 -10.49 -37.16 14.26
C PRO A 4 -11.36 -35.92 14.52
N LEU A 5 -10.87 -34.98 15.32
CA LEU A 5 -11.40 -33.61 15.42
C LEU A 5 -10.83 -32.80 14.26
N ASN A 6 -11.66 -32.56 13.24
CA ASN A 6 -11.39 -31.64 12.16
C ASN A 6 -12.06 -30.31 12.54
N HIS A 7 -11.30 -29.31 12.97
CA HIS A 7 -11.84 -27.97 13.22
C HIS A 7 -11.41 -27.05 12.08
N PRO A 8 -12.32 -26.61 11.20
CA PRO A 8 -12.01 -25.62 10.19
C PRO A 8 -11.95 -24.22 10.84
N ASP A 9 -10.86 -23.49 10.57
CA ASP A 9 -10.71 -22.06 10.84
C ASP A 9 -11.75 -21.28 10.01
N ASP A 10 -12.90 -20.95 10.62
CA ASP A 10 -13.87 -20.02 10.05
C ASP A 10 -13.53 -18.59 10.49
N ARG A 11 -12.72 -17.91 9.68
CA ARG A 11 -12.49 -16.47 9.81
C ARG A 11 -13.52 -15.72 8.96
N SER A 12 -14.72 -15.55 9.48
CA SER A 12 -15.74 -14.71 8.85
C SER A 12 -15.56 -13.24 9.23
N ILE A 13 -15.48 -12.37 8.22
CA ILE A 13 -15.56 -10.91 8.36
C ILE A 13 -16.86 -10.49 7.68
N THR A 14 -17.84 -10.02 8.45
CA THR A 14 -19.11 -9.52 7.92
C THR A 14 -19.09 -7.99 7.92
N THR A 15 -19.29 -7.37 6.75
CA THR A 15 -19.47 -5.92 6.58
C THR A 15 -20.75 -5.68 5.78
N THR A 16 -21.69 -4.92 6.35
CA THR A 16 -22.92 -4.50 5.67
C THR A 16 -22.70 -3.13 5.04
N MET A 17 -22.86 -3.01 3.71
CA MET A 17 -22.84 -1.73 2.99
C MET A 17 -24.19 -1.52 2.30
N ASN A 18 -24.83 -0.36 2.51
CA ASN A 18 -25.96 0.10 1.71
C ASN A 18 -25.46 1.10 0.65
N THR A 19 -25.80 0.87 -0.62
CA THR A 19 -25.43 1.73 -1.75
C THR A 19 -26.61 2.61 -2.19
N THR A 20 -26.34 3.90 -2.43
CA THR A 20 -27.23 4.81 -3.16
C THR A 20 -26.41 5.45 -4.27
N THR A 21 -26.86 5.28 -5.52
CA THR A 21 -26.17 5.76 -6.72
C THR A 21 -26.55 7.21 -6.99
N GLY A 22 -25.56 8.10 -7.05
CA GLY A 22 -25.70 9.48 -7.53
C GLY A 22 -24.67 9.76 -8.62
N GLN A 23 -25.11 10.37 -9.73
CA GLN A 23 -24.26 10.86 -10.81
C GLN A 23 -23.46 12.09 -10.33
N HIS A 24 -22.15 12.14 -10.57
CA HIS A 24 -21.30 13.29 -10.20
C HIS A 24 -20.64 13.87 -11.46
N THR A 25 -20.89 15.16 -11.70
CA THR A 25 -20.30 15.99 -12.75
C THR A 25 -18.91 16.47 -12.31
N ASP A 26 -17.92 16.25 -13.16
CA ASP A 26 -16.50 16.55 -12.98
C ASP A 26 -16.20 18.03 -13.33
N ASP A 27 -16.24 18.96 -12.35
CA ASP A 27 -15.63 20.31 -12.56
C ASP A 27 -15.36 21.16 -11.30
N ALA A 28 -15.27 20.58 -10.11
CA ALA A 28 -14.86 21.34 -8.91
C ALA A 28 -13.38 21.06 -8.61
N ARG A 29 -12.49 21.97 -9.03
CA ARG A 29 -11.11 22.02 -8.54
C ARG A 29 -11.14 22.08 -7.01
N HIS A 30 -10.93 20.94 -6.37
CA HIS A 30 -10.85 20.83 -4.91
C HIS A 30 -9.74 21.76 -4.43
N THR A 31 -10.10 22.80 -3.67
CA THR A 31 -9.10 23.59 -2.95
C THR A 31 -8.33 22.63 -2.04
N PRO A 32 -6.98 22.62 -2.09
CA PRO A 32 -6.21 21.77 -1.19
C PRO A 32 -6.58 22.13 0.25
N ALA A 33 -6.95 21.12 1.04
CA ALA A 33 -7.12 21.30 2.47
C ALA A 33 -5.82 21.87 3.08
N GLY A 34 -5.96 22.61 4.18
CA GLY A 34 -4.81 23.05 4.96
C GLY A 34 -3.94 21.86 5.39
N PRO A 35 -2.66 22.09 5.75
CA PRO A 35 -1.80 21.02 6.21
C PRO A 35 -2.42 20.32 7.43
N PRO A 36 -2.27 18.98 7.56
CA PRO A 36 -2.82 18.25 8.69
C PRO A 36 -2.16 18.73 9.99
N VAL A 37 -2.94 18.74 11.08
CA VAL A 37 -2.46 19.24 12.37
C VAL A 37 -1.57 18.18 13.03
N ILE A 38 -0.35 18.57 13.40
CA ILE A 38 0.55 17.71 14.17
C ILE A 38 0.10 17.73 15.63
N ARG A 39 -0.43 16.59 16.10
CA ARG A 39 -0.90 16.37 17.47
C ARG A 39 -1.01 14.88 17.74
N GLU A 40 -1.25 14.52 18.99
CA GLU A 40 -1.57 13.14 19.36
C GLU A 40 -2.86 12.68 18.65
N PRO A 41 -2.83 11.54 17.93
CA PRO A 41 -4.00 11.03 17.24
C PRO A 41 -4.95 10.34 18.23
N ARG A 42 -6.25 10.68 18.16
CA ARG A 42 -7.30 10.03 18.96
C ARG A 42 -7.78 8.75 18.27
N HIS A 43 -6.88 7.78 18.19
CA HIS A 43 -7.18 6.46 17.62
C HIS A 43 -8.27 5.75 18.42
N VAL A 44 -9.10 4.96 17.72
CA VAL A 44 -10.14 4.10 18.31
C VAL A 44 -9.86 2.64 17.98
N PRO A 45 -10.44 1.66 18.70
CA PRO A 45 -10.39 0.26 18.28
C PRO A 45 -10.89 0.09 16.84
N LEU A 46 -10.05 -0.48 15.97
CA LEU A 46 -10.39 -0.78 14.57
C LEU A 46 -10.42 -2.28 14.27
N ALA A 47 -9.66 -3.10 15.00
CA ALA A 47 -9.65 -4.54 14.82
C ALA A 47 -9.41 -5.27 16.14
N HIS A 48 -10.07 -6.43 16.29
CA HIS A 48 -9.87 -7.34 17.42
C HIS A 48 -9.20 -8.63 16.95
N VAL A 49 -8.24 -9.11 17.73
CA VAL A 49 -7.73 -10.47 17.61
C VAL A 49 -8.54 -11.34 18.55
N ILE A 50 -9.24 -12.33 18.00
CA ILE A 50 -10.12 -13.22 18.76
C ILE A 50 -9.53 -14.63 18.76
N ARG A 51 -9.38 -15.23 19.94
CA ARG A 51 -8.98 -16.62 20.12
C ARG A 51 -9.97 -17.33 21.03
N ALA A 52 -10.57 -18.41 20.53
CA ALA A 52 -11.58 -19.18 21.24
C ALA A 52 -12.73 -18.32 21.80
N GLY A 53 -13.18 -17.32 21.03
CA GLY A 53 -14.28 -16.42 21.41
C GLY A 53 -13.89 -15.28 22.37
N VAL A 54 -12.63 -15.21 22.80
CA VAL A 54 -12.13 -14.14 23.69
C VAL A 54 -11.35 -13.11 22.88
N ILE A 55 -11.57 -11.82 23.14
CA ILE A 55 -10.76 -10.73 22.60
C ILE A 55 -9.41 -10.77 23.33
N GLU A 56 -8.37 -11.23 22.62
CA GLU A 56 -7.00 -11.32 23.12
C GLU A 56 -6.20 -10.04 22.83
N GLY A 57 -6.56 -9.32 21.76
CA GLY A 57 -5.88 -8.10 21.34
C GLY A 57 -6.80 -7.08 20.68
N VAL A 58 -6.50 -5.79 20.88
CA VAL A 58 -7.23 -4.66 20.29
C VAL A 58 -6.25 -3.75 19.56
N HIS A 59 -6.41 -3.61 18.25
CA HIS A 59 -5.64 -2.71 17.42
C HIS A 59 -6.36 -1.37 17.31
N HIS A 60 -5.71 -0.31 17.78
CA HIS A 60 -6.22 1.05 17.69
C HIS A 60 -5.68 1.73 16.42
N GLY A 61 -6.51 2.54 15.78
CA GLY A 61 -6.09 3.37 14.66
C GLY A 61 -7.13 4.43 14.28
N SER A 62 -6.90 5.05 13.13
CA SER A 62 -7.87 5.91 12.45
C SER A 62 -8.13 5.36 11.05
N ALA A 63 -9.36 5.43 10.58
CA ALA A 63 -9.77 4.95 9.27
C ALA A 63 -10.71 5.93 8.60
N VAL A 64 -10.58 6.09 7.29
CA VAL A 64 -11.49 6.87 6.46
C VAL A 64 -11.76 6.10 5.18
N VAL A 65 -13.01 6.09 4.73
CA VAL A 65 -13.42 5.61 3.40
C VAL A 65 -14.03 6.79 2.68
N LEU A 66 -13.49 7.11 1.51
CA LEU A 66 -14.01 8.14 0.63
C LEU A 66 -14.89 7.51 -0.44
N ALA A 67 -16.00 8.16 -0.77
CA ALA A 67 -16.76 7.83 -1.97
C ALA A 67 -16.04 8.36 -3.22
N ALA A 68 -16.53 7.97 -4.40
CA ALA A 68 -15.95 8.38 -5.68
C ALA A 68 -15.92 9.90 -5.91
N ASP A 69 -16.83 10.65 -5.28
CA ASP A 69 -16.87 12.12 -5.32
C ASP A 69 -16.03 12.79 -4.22
N GLY A 70 -15.24 12.02 -3.48
CA GLY A 70 -14.37 12.50 -2.42
C GLY A 70 -15.05 12.73 -1.07
N ARG A 71 -16.37 12.56 -0.95
CA ARG A 71 -17.05 12.70 0.35
C ARG A 71 -16.63 11.57 1.30
N VAL A 72 -16.56 11.86 2.60
CA VAL A 72 -16.35 10.81 3.62
C VAL A 72 -17.60 9.93 3.70
N ALA A 73 -17.47 8.67 3.27
CA ALA A 73 -18.51 7.65 3.37
C ALA A 73 -18.49 6.95 4.74
N PHE A 74 -17.30 6.83 5.33
CA PHE A 74 -17.11 6.26 6.66
C PHE A 74 -15.86 6.86 7.31
N GLN A 75 -15.90 7.03 8.63
CA GLN A 75 -14.73 7.40 9.43
C GLN A 75 -14.75 6.70 10.78
N ALA A 76 -13.56 6.41 11.31
CA ALA A 76 -13.35 5.94 12.66
C ALA A 76 -12.06 6.54 13.23
N GLY A 77 -12.10 6.97 14.48
CA GLY A 77 -10.97 7.62 15.14
C GLY A 77 -10.69 9.00 14.58
N ASP A 78 -9.40 9.34 14.52
CA ASP A 78 -8.95 10.68 14.22
C ASP A 78 -8.24 10.77 12.87
N ILE A 79 -8.99 11.17 11.84
CA ILE A 79 -8.52 11.16 10.45
C ILE A 79 -7.74 12.43 10.05
N ASP A 80 -7.74 13.46 10.92
CA ASP A 80 -7.14 14.77 10.65
C ASP A 80 -5.77 14.97 11.31
N ALA A 81 -5.39 14.08 12.24
CA ALA A 81 -4.08 14.11 12.85
C ALA A 81 -3.00 13.76 11.82
N ALA A 82 -1.94 14.57 11.76
CA ALA A 82 -0.84 14.33 10.84
C ALA A 82 -0.13 13.00 11.15
N PHE A 83 0.17 12.25 10.09
CA PHE A 83 0.97 11.04 10.15
C PHE A 83 1.87 10.95 8.93
N TYR A 84 2.97 10.20 9.02
CA TYR A 84 3.78 9.91 7.84
C TYR A 84 3.09 8.83 7.00
N PRO A 85 2.73 9.10 5.73
CA PRO A 85 2.11 8.10 4.86
C PRO A 85 3.03 6.93 4.51
N ARG A 86 4.34 7.06 4.77
CA ARG A 86 5.37 6.08 4.43
C ARG A 86 5.23 5.69 2.95
N SER A 87 5.30 4.40 2.66
CA SER A 87 5.17 3.87 1.30
C SER A 87 3.81 4.16 0.64
N ALA A 88 2.76 4.54 1.38
CA ALA A 88 1.47 4.87 0.78
C ALA A 88 1.50 6.17 -0.04
N ILE A 89 2.58 6.96 0.04
CA ILE A 89 2.72 8.22 -0.72
C ILE A 89 3.08 8.00 -2.20
N LYS A 90 3.49 6.79 -2.59
CA LYS A 90 4.01 6.51 -3.94
C LYS A 90 3.07 6.91 -5.09
N PRO A 91 1.73 6.72 -5.04
CA PRO A 91 0.86 7.20 -6.10
C PRO A 91 0.92 8.73 -6.28
N VAL A 92 1.07 9.49 -5.19
CA VAL A 92 1.25 10.95 -5.26
C VAL A 92 2.60 11.30 -5.90
N GLN A 93 3.65 10.54 -5.59
CA GLN A 93 4.97 10.67 -6.24
C GLN A 93 4.89 10.37 -7.74
N ALA A 94 4.19 9.31 -8.15
CA ALA A 94 3.99 8.94 -9.56
C ALA A 94 3.24 10.04 -10.34
N VAL A 95 2.17 10.60 -9.77
CA VAL A 95 1.46 11.75 -10.36
C VAL A 95 2.39 12.97 -10.50
N ALA A 96 3.25 13.25 -9.52
CA ALA A 96 4.22 14.34 -9.60
C ALA A 96 5.25 14.10 -10.72
N LEU A 97 5.74 12.86 -10.88
CA LEU A 97 6.67 12.49 -11.95
C LEU A 97 6.04 12.64 -13.34
N LEU A 98 4.79 12.19 -13.53
CA LEU A 98 4.06 12.39 -14.79
C LEU A 98 3.89 13.88 -15.12
N ARG A 99 3.52 14.70 -14.12
CA ARG A 99 3.42 16.16 -14.29
C ARG A 99 4.77 16.81 -14.60
N ALA A 100 5.87 16.23 -14.15
CA ALA A 100 7.23 16.64 -14.48
C ALA A 100 7.72 16.15 -15.85
N GLY A 101 6.90 15.40 -16.59
CA GLY A 101 7.20 14.95 -17.96
C GLY A 101 7.81 13.54 -18.03
N LEU A 102 7.70 12.71 -17.00
CA LEU A 102 8.13 11.31 -17.06
C LEU A 102 7.34 10.56 -18.15
N PRO A 103 7.99 10.04 -19.20
CA PRO A 103 7.31 9.45 -20.35
C PRO A 103 7.04 7.95 -20.15
N LEU A 104 6.46 7.55 -19.01
CA LEU A 104 6.10 6.16 -18.72
C LEU A 104 4.59 5.95 -18.75
N ASP A 105 4.17 4.77 -19.21
CA ASP A 105 2.77 4.32 -19.18
C ASP A 105 2.66 2.85 -18.72
N GLY A 106 1.41 2.35 -18.68
CA GLY A 106 1.11 0.94 -18.45
C GLY A 106 1.82 0.32 -17.24
N ALA A 107 2.53 -0.79 -17.48
CA ALA A 107 3.21 -1.55 -16.44
C ALA A 107 4.41 -0.79 -15.83
N LEU A 108 5.15 -0.03 -16.62
CA LEU A 108 6.32 0.72 -16.14
C LEU A 108 5.91 1.91 -15.27
N LEU A 109 4.84 2.63 -15.65
CA LEU A 109 4.25 3.65 -14.80
C LEU A 109 3.74 3.04 -13.49
N SER A 110 3.03 1.91 -13.59
CA SER A 110 2.54 1.19 -12.40
C SER A 110 3.68 0.82 -11.44
N LEU A 111 4.85 0.48 -11.98
CA LEU A 111 6.05 0.18 -11.20
C LEU A 111 6.47 1.38 -10.34
N THR A 112 6.41 2.61 -10.85
CA THR A 112 6.78 3.81 -10.07
C THR A 112 5.91 4.02 -8.81
N ALA A 113 4.69 3.48 -8.80
CA ALA A 113 3.76 3.58 -7.68
C ALA A 113 3.77 2.34 -6.76
N ALA A 114 4.47 1.27 -7.13
CA ALA A 114 4.36 -0.03 -6.48
C ALA A 114 5.32 -0.21 -5.29
N SER A 115 5.01 -1.21 -4.46
CA SER A 115 5.97 -1.76 -3.50
C SER A 115 6.60 -3.01 -4.10
N HIS A 116 7.88 -2.96 -4.39
CA HIS A 116 8.58 -4.07 -5.05
C HIS A 116 8.99 -5.14 -4.04
N SER A 117 8.66 -6.38 -4.34
CA SER A 117 9.09 -7.56 -3.60
C SER A 117 10.36 -8.21 -4.17
N GLY A 118 10.93 -7.63 -5.23
CA GLY A 118 12.07 -8.19 -5.96
C GLY A 118 11.72 -9.42 -6.82
N GLN A 119 10.49 -9.46 -7.37
CA GLN A 119 10.11 -10.42 -8.42
C GLN A 119 10.79 -10.06 -9.74
N ASP A 120 11.07 -11.05 -10.59
CA ASP A 120 11.75 -10.87 -11.88
C ASP A 120 11.07 -9.79 -12.76
N THR A 121 9.75 -9.70 -12.74
CA THR A 121 8.99 -8.66 -13.47
C THR A 121 9.25 -7.25 -12.94
N HIS A 122 9.45 -7.09 -11.62
CA HIS A 122 9.83 -5.82 -11.04
C HIS A 122 11.26 -5.43 -11.40
N LEU A 123 12.19 -6.39 -11.36
CA LEU A 123 13.59 -6.15 -11.73
C LEU A 123 13.69 -5.76 -13.21
N ALA A 124 13.08 -6.55 -14.10
CA ALA A 124 13.06 -6.27 -15.54
C ALA A 124 12.46 -4.90 -15.86
N GLY A 125 11.36 -4.53 -15.18
CA GLY A 125 10.75 -3.21 -15.36
C GLY A 125 11.64 -2.08 -14.85
N ALA A 126 12.32 -2.24 -13.71
CA ALA A 126 13.23 -1.22 -13.17
C ALA A 126 14.43 -1.01 -14.10
N LEU A 127 15.00 -2.11 -14.62
CA LEU A 127 16.09 -2.05 -15.60
C LEU A 127 15.66 -1.38 -16.90
N SER A 128 14.46 -1.66 -17.40
CA SER A 128 13.92 -0.99 -18.58
C SER A 128 13.74 0.52 -18.37
N ILE A 129 13.31 0.95 -17.17
CA ILE A 129 13.21 2.38 -16.84
C ILE A 129 14.59 3.04 -16.84
N LEU A 130 15.61 2.40 -16.25
CA LEU A 130 16.98 2.90 -16.27
C LEU A 130 17.53 3.00 -17.69
N GLU A 131 17.35 1.97 -18.50
CA GLU A 131 17.78 1.92 -19.90
C GLU A 131 17.15 3.05 -20.73
N GLN A 132 15.84 3.31 -20.57
CA GLN A 132 15.16 4.42 -21.25
C GLN A 132 15.71 5.80 -20.85
N ALA A 133 16.25 5.92 -19.64
CA ALA A 133 16.91 7.12 -19.15
C ALA A 133 18.40 7.19 -19.50
N GLY A 134 18.96 6.18 -20.17
CA GLY A 134 20.39 6.06 -20.43
C GLY A 134 21.24 5.83 -19.17
N LEU A 135 20.64 5.20 -18.15
CA LEU A 135 21.25 4.90 -16.86
C LEU A 135 21.46 3.39 -16.70
N THR A 136 22.31 3.01 -15.75
CA THR A 136 22.53 1.63 -15.32
C THR A 136 22.17 1.46 -13.83
N GLU A 137 22.29 0.25 -13.31
CA GLU A 137 22.07 -0.03 -11.88
C GLU A 137 23.08 0.69 -10.98
N ASP A 138 24.27 1.04 -11.48
CA ASP A 138 25.31 1.70 -10.69
C ASP A 138 24.96 3.16 -10.35
N GLU A 139 24.08 3.80 -11.12
CA GLU A 139 23.54 5.13 -10.83
C GLU A 139 22.43 5.10 -9.76
N LEU A 140 21.94 3.91 -9.38
CA LEU A 140 21.03 3.78 -8.25
C LEU A 140 21.78 4.09 -6.95
N ARG A 141 21.32 5.13 -6.26
CA ARG A 141 21.86 5.54 -4.95
C ARG A 141 21.23 4.79 -3.77
N ASN A 142 20.69 3.60 -4.04
CA ASN A 142 20.20 2.69 -3.01
C ASN A 142 21.37 1.91 -2.39
N THR A 143 21.16 1.38 -1.19
CA THR A 143 22.09 0.43 -0.58
C THR A 143 21.84 -0.94 -1.20
N PRO A 144 22.88 -1.69 -1.60
CA PRO A 144 22.68 -3.05 -2.08
C PRO A 144 21.92 -3.90 -1.07
N ASP A 145 20.88 -4.60 -1.51
CA ASP A 145 20.01 -5.40 -0.65
C ASP A 145 19.57 -6.70 -1.35
N LEU A 146 18.95 -7.59 -0.59
CA LEU A 146 18.28 -8.77 -1.12
C LEU A 146 16.82 -8.43 -1.49
N PRO A 147 16.17 -9.24 -2.34
CA PRO A 147 14.73 -9.11 -2.59
C PRO A 147 13.92 -9.04 -1.28
N TYR A 148 12.97 -8.10 -1.19
CA TYR A 148 12.15 -7.92 0.01
C TYR A 148 11.17 -9.07 0.25
N GLY A 149 10.63 -9.68 -0.82
CA GLY A 149 9.69 -10.78 -0.71
C GLY A 149 10.39 -12.06 -0.26
N ALA A 150 9.87 -12.72 0.78
CA ALA A 150 10.49 -13.90 1.40
C ALA A 150 10.87 -14.99 0.38
N ALA A 151 9.92 -15.39 -0.49
CA ALA A 151 10.19 -16.41 -1.50
C ALA A 151 11.26 -15.98 -2.52
N MET A 152 11.29 -14.70 -2.90
CA MET A 152 12.28 -14.18 -3.85
C MET A 152 13.66 -14.14 -3.20
N ARG A 153 13.73 -13.71 -1.94
CA ARG A 153 14.94 -13.70 -1.13
C ARG A 153 15.54 -15.09 -1.00
N GLU A 154 14.72 -16.09 -0.69
CA GLU A 154 15.15 -17.48 -0.58
C GLU A 154 15.65 -18.05 -1.91
N ALA A 155 14.97 -17.75 -3.02
CA ALA A 155 15.44 -18.13 -4.34
C ALA A 155 16.79 -17.47 -4.70
N TRP A 156 16.93 -16.18 -4.39
CA TRP A 156 18.16 -15.40 -4.62
C TRP A 156 19.36 -15.99 -3.88
N LEU A 157 19.18 -16.30 -2.59
CA LEU A 157 20.22 -16.90 -1.75
C LEU A 157 20.56 -18.33 -2.17
N ARG A 158 19.56 -19.15 -2.57
CA ARG A 158 19.80 -20.51 -3.09
C ARG A 158 20.59 -20.51 -4.40
N ALA A 159 20.50 -19.44 -5.18
CA ALA A 159 21.30 -19.24 -6.38
C ALA A 159 22.70 -18.66 -6.10
N ASP A 160 23.12 -18.61 -4.82
CA ASP A 160 24.40 -18.04 -4.35
C ASP A 160 24.63 -16.58 -4.79
N ARG A 161 23.52 -15.82 -4.97
CA ARG A 161 23.59 -14.41 -5.35
C ARG A 161 23.77 -13.53 -4.12
N LYS A 162 24.60 -12.50 -4.27
CA LYS A 162 24.84 -11.46 -3.26
C LYS A 162 23.78 -10.36 -3.36
N PRO A 163 23.64 -9.51 -2.31
CA PRO A 163 22.86 -8.28 -2.42
C PRO A 163 23.29 -7.45 -3.64
N THR A 164 22.33 -6.88 -4.36
CA THR A 164 22.55 -5.99 -5.51
C THR A 164 21.88 -4.65 -5.28
N ARG A 165 22.28 -3.65 -6.07
CA ARG A 165 21.52 -2.41 -6.17
C ARG A 165 20.12 -2.67 -6.73
#